data_AF-A0A3B4UKJ8-F1
#
_entry.id   AF-A0A3B4UKJ8-F1
#
_cell.length_a   1.000
_cell.length_b   1.000
_cell.length_c   1.000
_cell.angle_alpha   90.00
_cell.angle_beta   90.00
_cell.angle_gamma   90.00
#
_symmetry.space_group_name_H-M   'P 1'
#
loop_
_entity.id
_entity.type
_entity.pdbx_description
1 polymer ?
#
loop_
_entity_poly.entity_id
_entity_poly.type
_entity_poly.pdbx_seq_one_letter_code
_entity_poly.pdbx_strand_id
1 'polypeptide(L)'
;MQEYDIIVLGTGLKECILSGLMSLSGKKVLHIDKNPFYGGENASISPLQELYKKFKVSGPAKSMGRGKEWNVDLIPKFFLTNGELVKILVHTDVTRYLDFRVVDGSFVYKAGKVHKVPATEEDAQASDLMGMFDKRRFRKLLLFALNFDVRNPRTYQEVDPKKTTTRDLFCRFDLGLDVMEFTGHAIALHDSDSYLDQPCVETIRRIRLYSESLSRHNTSPYLYPVYGLGELPQGFASMFSSRCLSCLCVSD
;
A
#
# COMPACT_ATOMS: atom_id res chain seq x y z
N MET A 1 -19.58 1.50 37.06
CA MET A 1 -18.89 0.90 35.89
C MET A 1 -18.86 1.98 34.82
N GLN A 2 -17.72 2.27 34.19
CA GLN A 2 -17.73 3.24 33.09
C GLN A 2 -18.41 2.59 31.87
N GLU A 3 -19.40 3.28 31.30
CA GLU A 3 -20.06 2.87 30.06
C GLU A 3 -19.32 3.45 28.84
N TYR A 4 -19.27 2.67 27.76
CA TYR A 4 -18.63 3.00 26.49
C TYR A 4 -19.61 2.68 25.35
N ASP A 5 -19.60 3.50 24.29
CA ASP A 5 -20.44 3.26 23.11
C ASP A 5 -19.92 2.08 22.29
N ILE A 6 -18.58 1.93 22.23
CA ILE A 6 -17.90 0.93 21.41
C ILE A 6 -16.72 0.36 22.21
N ILE A 7 -16.51 -0.95 22.09
CA ILE A 7 -15.31 -1.63 22.58
C ILE A 7 -14.58 -2.24 21.38
N VAL A 8 -13.30 -1.91 21.23
CA VAL A 8 -12.41 -2.42 20.21
C VAL A 8 -11.37 -3.32 20.86
N LEU A 9 -11.22 -4.54 20.34
CA LEU A 9 -10.29 -5.55 20.85
C LEU A 9 -9.19 -5.81 19.83
N GLY A 10 -7.94 -5.60 20.26
CA GLY A 10 -6.74 -5.71 19.44
C GLY A 10 -6.30 -4.37 18.86
N THR A 11 -5.00 -4.18 18.71
CA THR A 11 -4.37 -2.95 18.24
C THR A 11 -3.74 -3.10 16.86
N GLY A 12 -4.33 -3.97 16.03
CA GLY A 12 -4.00 -4.06 14.62
C GLY A 12 -4.34 -2.77 13.87
N LEU A 13 -3.79 -2.61 12.67
CA LEU A 13 -3.98 -1.40 11.87
C LEU A 13 -5.47 -1.10 11.60
N LYS A 14 -6.28 -2.14 11.31
CA LYS A 14 -7.70 -1.98 11.01
C LYS A 14 -8.47 -1.50 12.24
N GLU A 15 -8.20 -2.11 13.39
CA GLU A 15 -8.80 -1.78 14.67
C GLU A 15 -8.46 -0.35 15.10
N CYS A 16 -7.19 0.05 14.97
CA CYS A 16 -6.74 1.41 15.25
C CYS A 16 -7.40 2.47 14.35
N ILE A 17 -7.54 2.20 13.05
CA ILE A 17 -8.24 3.11 12.12
C ILE A 17 -9.72 3.23 12.50
N LEU A 18 -10.41 2.11 12.75
CA LEU A 18 -11.83 2.12 13.13
C LEU A 18 -12.04 2.86 14.44
N SER A 19 -11.21 2.58 15.46
CA SER A 19 -11.21 3.30 16.72
C SER A 19 -11.01 4.81 16.51
N GLY A 20 -10.09 5.19 15.61
CA GLY A 20 -9.85 6.56 15.14
C GLY A 20 -11.10 7.25 14.63
N LEU A 21 -11.74 6.65 13.64
CA LEU A 21 -12.92 7.19 12.97
C LEU A 21 -14.13 7.28 13.90
N MET A 22 -14.31 6.29 14.78
CA MET A 22 -15.40 6.30 15.77
C MET A 22 -15.21 7.39 16.82
N SER A 23 -13.98 7.60 17.25
CA SER A 23 -13.63 8.67 18.18
C SER A 23 -13.87 10.05 17.58
N LEU A 24 -13.48 10.26 16.31
CA LEU A 24 -13.72 11.50 15.57
C LEU A 24 -15.21 11.78 15.32
N SER A 25 -16.05 10.75 15.28
CA SER A 25 -17.50 10.89 15.19
C SER A 25 -18.18 11.07 16.56
N GLY A 26 -17.40 11.30 17.62
CA GLY A 26 -17.89 11.64 18.95
C GLY A 26 -18.30 10.44 19.80
N LYS A 27 -17.94 9.21 19.41
CA LYS A 27 -18.20 8.01 20.20
C LYS A 27 -17.18 7.85 21.32
N LYS A 28 -17.62 7.29 22.45
CA LYS A 28 -16.75 6.86 23.54
C LYS A 28 -16.28 5.43 23.31
N VAL A 29 -14.99 5.27 23.04
CA VAL A 29 -14.42 3.99 22.58
C VAL A 29 -13.45 3.45 23.62
N LEU A 30 -13.64 2.21 24.06
CA LEU A 30 -12.66 1.48 24.87
C LEU A 30 -11.80 0.63 23.94
N HIS A 31 -10.48 0.80 23.93
CA HIS A 31 -9.60 0.08 23.02
C HIS A 31 -8.56 -0.73 23.80
N ILE A 32 -8.66 -2.06 23.76
CA ILE A 32 -7.85 -2.95 24.61
C ILE A 32 -7.13 -3.97 23.73
N ASP A 33 -5.90 -4.31 24.09
CA ASP A 33 -5.19 -5.48 23.54
C ASP A 33 -4.88 -6.48 24.65
N LYS A 34 -4.88 -7.77 24.33
CA LYS A 34 -4.41 -8.82 25.24
C LYS A 34 -2.88 -8.96 25.25
N ASN A 35 -2.22 -8.42 24.23
CA ASN A 35 -0.77 -8.49 24.08
C ASN A 35 -0.12 -7.27 24.73
N PRO A 36 1.08 -7.41 25.32
CA PRO A 36 1.81 -6.29 25.93
C PRO A 36 2.47 -5.37 24.88
N PHE A 37 2.12 -5.50 23.61
CA PHE A 37 2.70 -4.75 22.49
C PHE A 37 1.63 -4.43 21.45
N TYR A 38 1.84 -3.35 20.70
CA TYR A 38 0.93 -2.89 19.65
C TYR A 38 1.06 -3.71 18.35
N GLY A 39 0.00 -3.72 17.55
CA GLY A 39 0.01 -4.19 16.15
C GLY A 39 -0.45 -5.63 15.94
N GLY A 40 -0.60 -6.42 17.01
CA GLY A 40 -1.06 -7.81 16.94
C GLY A 40 -0.23 -8.65 15.97
N GLU A 41 -0.87 -9.25 14.96
CA GLU A 41 -0.18 -10.04 13.92
C GLU A 41 0.69 -9.19 12.97
N ASN A 42 0.39 -7.89 12.86
CA ASN A 42 1.16 -6.92 12.05
C ASN A 42 2.18 -6.15 12.89
N ALA A 43 2.56 -6.65 14.08
CA ALA A 43 3.50 -5.97 14.95
C ALA A 43 4.88 -5.80 14.32
N SER A 44 5.55 -4.71 14.68
CA SER A 44 6.97 -4.50 14.45
C SER A 44 7.74 -4.91 15.69
N ILE A 45 8.73 -5.79 15.53
CA ILE A 45 9.49 -6.33 16.65
C ILE A 45 10.77 -5.52 16.83
N SER A 46 10.96 -5.03 18.04
CA SER A 46 12.17 -4.37 18.52
C SER A 46 12.35 -4.67 20.02
N PRO A 47 13.58 -4.86 20.52
CA PRO A 47 14.84 -4.91 19.78
C PRO A 47 15.04 -6.23 19.01
N LEU A 48 16.07 -6.29 18.16
CA LEU A 48 16.39 -7.47 17.32
C LEU A 48 16.43 -8.80 18.10
N GLN A 49 16.84 -8.79 19.37
CA GLN A 49 16.86 -9.99 20.23
C GLN A 49 15.48 -10.64 20.38
N GLU A 50 14.40 -9.85 20.44
CA GLU A 50 13.04 -10.38 20.57
C GLU A 50 12.60 -11.09 19.29
N LEU A 51 13.09 -10.65 18.12
CA LEU A 51 12.84 -11.33 16.85
C LEU A 51 13.45 -12.73 16.87
N TYR A 52 14.71 -12.83 17.28
CA TYR A 52 15.42 -14.11 17.39
C TYR A 52 14.74 -15.05 18.39
N LYS A 53 14.32 -14.53 19.55
CA LYS A 53 13.56 -15.28 20.56
C LYS A 53 12.23 -15.79 19.99
N LYS A 54 11.48 -14.95 19.26
CA LYS A 54 10.20 -15.33 18.65
C LYS A 54 10.37 -16.49 17.66
N PHE A 55 11.41 -16.45 16.83
CA PHE A 55 11.72 -17.50 15.85
C PHE A 55 12.58 -18.65 16.39
N LYS A 56 12.89 -18.63 17.70
CA LYS A 56 13.69 -19.66 18.39
C LYS A 56 15.07 -19.88 17.76
N VAL A 57 15.70 -18.80 17.29
CA VAL A 57 17.04 -18.81 16.69
C VAL A 57 18.06 -18.26 17.69
N SER A 58 19.30 -18.74 17.63
CA SER A 58 20.41 -18.21 18.43
C SER A 58 20.59 -16.72 18.18
N GLY A 59 20.67 -15.91 19.24
CA GLY A 59 20.61 -14.44 19.19
C GLY A 59 21.53 -13.75 18.16
N PRO A 60 21.28 -12.46 17.87
CA PRO A 60 21.93 -11.76 16.77
C PRO A 60 23.45 -11.71 16.94
N ALA A 61 24.16 -11.87 15.81
CA ALA A 61 25.61 -11.68 15.75
C ALA A 61 25.98 -10.24 16.10
N LYS A 62 27.16 -10.03 16.71
CA LYS A 62 27.65 -8.68 17.06
C LYS A 62 27.77 -7.73 15.85
N SER A 63 27.95 -8.28 14.65
CA SER A 63 28.00 -7.53 13.39
C SER A 63 26.67 -6.86 13.02
N MET A 64 25.54 -7.28 13.62
CA MET A 64 24.22 -6.68 13.37
C MET A 64 24.01 -5.34 14.11
N GLY A 65 25.02 -4.84 14.83
CA GLY A 65 24.94 -3.56 15.54
C GLY A 65 24.05 -3.60 16.78
N ARG A 66 23.46 -2.46 17.13
CA ARG A 66 22.64 -2.34 18.35
C ARG A 66 21.22 -2.81 18.07
N GLY A 67 20.75 -3.80 18.81
CA GLY A 67 19.41 -4.37 18.61
C GLY A 67 18.25 -3.37 18.66
N LYS A 68 18.38 -2.27 19.40
CA LYS A 68 17.37 -1.19 19.51
C LYS A 68 17.21 -0.36 18.23
N GLU A 69 18.16 -0.42 17.30
CA GLU A 69 18.09 0.30 16.02
C GLU A 69 17.25 -0.47 14.98
N TRP A 70 16.83 -1.69 15.32
CA TRP A 70 16.02 -2.54 14.46
C TRP A 70 14.55 -2.43 14.82
N ASN A 71 13.72 -2.21 13.82
CA ASN A 71 12.27 -2.37 13.88
C ASN A 71 11.88 -3.29 12.71
N VAL A 72 11.47 -4.51 13.02
CA VAL A 72 11.22 -5.54 12.00
C VAL A 72 9.75 -5.89 11.95
N ASP A 73 9.08 -5.45 10.88
CA ASP A 73 7.67 -5.78 10.63
C ASP A 73 7.51 -7.27 10.34
N LEU A 74 6.55 -7.91 11.01
CA LEU A 74 6.18 -9.29 10.69
C LEU A 74 5.47 -9.41 9.34
N ILE A 75 4.72 -8.37 8.95
CA ILE A 75 3.97 -8.32 7.69
C ILE A 75 4.22 -6.94 7.06
N PRO A 76 5.36 -6.73 6.39
CA PRO A 76 5.68 -5.46 5.75
C PRO A 76 4.73 -5.20 4.57
N LYS A 77 4.19 -3.98 4.50
CA LYS A 77 3.31 -3.52 3.42
C LYS A 77 3.61 -2.06 3.09
N PHE A 78 3.59 -1.73 1.80
CA PHE A 78 3.68 -0.36 1.33
C PHE A 78 2.29 0.26 1.13
N PHE A 79 2.25 1.59 1.13
CA PHE A 79 1.06 2.35 0.80
C PHE A 79 1.22 3.03 -0.54
N LEU A 80 0.23 2.90 -1.42
CA LEU A 80 0.17 3.77 -2.61
C LEU A 80 -0.08 5.20 -2.14
N THR A 81 0.71 6.16 -2.64
CA THR A 81 0.64 7.57 -2.20
C THR A 81 -0.77 8.18 -2.38
N ASN A 82 -1.52 7.77 -3.41
CA ASN A 82 -2.91 8.21 -3.62
C ASN A 82 -3.95 7.17 -3.19
N GLY A 83 -3.50 6.11 -2.51
CA GLY A 83 -4.35 5.03 -2.02
C GLY A 83 -5.31 5.50 -0.93
N GLU A 84 -6.41 4.77 -0.78
CA GLU A 84 -7.48 5.13 0.16
C GLU A 84 -6.99 5.16 1.61
N LEU A 85 -6.09 4.24 1.98
CA LEU A 85 -5.52 4.20 3.31
C LEU A 85 -4.75 5.50 3.65
N VAL A 86 -3.96 6.04 2.73
CA VAL A 86 -3.25 7.31 2.96
C VAL A 86 -4.24 8.45 3.14
N LYS A 87 -5.33 8.49 2.36
CA LYS A 87 -6.39 9.49 2.53
C LYS A 87 -7.07 9.39 3.90
N ILE A 88 -7.31 8.17 4.39
CA ILE A 88 -7.86 7.95 5.73
C ILE A 88 -6.90 8.46 6.79
N LEU A 89 -5.59 8.16 6.70
CA LEU A 89 -4.60 8.64 7.67
C LEU A 89 -4.54 10.18 7.73
N VAL A 90 -4.63 10.83 6.57
CA VAL A 90 -4.72 12.31 6.50
C VAL A 90 -6.02 12.80 7.11
N HIS A 91 -7.15 12.15 6.80
CA HIS A 91 -8.46 12.53 7.34
C HIS A 91 -8.54 12.38 8.86
N THR A 92 -7.88 11.37 9.43
CA THR A 92 -7.83 11.18 10.89
C THR A 92 -6.79 12.06 11.58
N ASP A 93 -6.05 12.92 10.87
CA ASP A 93 -4.98 13.76 11.43
C ASP A 93 -3.81 12.96 12.06
N VAL A 94 -3.77 11.63 11.89
CA VAL A 94 -2.75 10.76 12.54
C VAL A 94 -1.37 10.95 11.93
N THR A 95 -1.30 11.46 10.70
CA THR A 95 -0.04 11.80 10.02
C THR A 95 0.78 12.85 10.75
N ARG A 96 0.24 13.56 11.75
CA ARG A 96 1.01 14.47 12.63
C ARG A 96 1.99 13.74 13.54
N TYR A 97 1.78 12.44 13.74
CA TYR A 97 2.58 11.58 14.61
C TYR A 97 3.44 10.59 13.81
N LEU A 98 3.40 10.67 12.46
CA LEU A 98 4.02 9.69 11.57
C LEU A 98 4.83 10.39 10.50
N ASP A 99 6.09 10.00 10.36
CA ASP A 99 6.91 10.38 9.22
C ASP A 99 6.87 9.30 8.16
N PHE A 100 6.63 9.68 6.90
CA PHE A 100 6.66 8.77 5.76
C PHE A 100 7.83 9.08 4.84
N ARG A 101 8.42 8.04 4.27
CA ARG A 101 9.38 8.15 3.17
C ARG A 101 8.88 7.43 1.93
N VAL A 102 9.25 7.99 0.78
CA VAL A 102 9.02 7.35 -0.51
C VAL A 102 10.02 6.21 -0.67
N VAL A 103 9.55 5.09 -1.19
CA VAL A 103 10.42 3.95 -1.51
C VAL A 103 11.22 4.26 -2.78
N ASP A 104 12.49 3.88 -2.82
CA ASP A 104 13.43 4.29 -3.89
C ASP A 104 13.14 3.66 -5.25
N GLY A 105 12.42 2.55 -5.31
CA GLY A 105 12.10 1.91 -6.58
C GLY A 105 11.11 0.77 -6.46
N SER A 106 10.54 0.42 -7.60
CA SER A 106 9.71 -0.78 -7.79
C SER A 106 10.35 -1.65 -8.87
N PHE A 107 10.35 -2.95 -8.67
CA PHE A 107 11.04 -3.89 -9.54
C PHE A 107 10.17 -5.13 -9.81
N VAL A 108 10.39 -5.73 -10.98
CA VAL A 108 9.76 -6.98 -11.41
C VAL A 108 10.85 -8.01 -11.76
N TYR A 109 10.61 -9.27 -11.43
CA TYR A 109 11.50 -10.37 -11.79
C TYR A 109 11.07 -10.96 -13.13
N LYS A 110 12.01 -11.09 -14.06
CA LYS A 110 11.76 -11.73 -15.36
C LYS A 110 13.03 -12.42 -15.84
N ALA A 111 12.89 -13.65 -16.32
CA ALA A 111 13.97 -14.40 -16.97
C ALA A 111 15.33 -14.40 -16.21
N GLY A 112 15.30 -14.59 -14.88
CA GLY A 112 16.52 -14.65 -14.07
C GLY A 112 17.06 -13.30 -13.60
N LYS A 113 16.42 -12.18 -13.96
CA LYS A 113 16.89 -10.82 -13.64
C LYS A 113 15.79 -9.98 -13.02
N VAL A 114 16.22 -8.99 -12.23
CA VAL A 114 15.34 -7.99 -11.62
C VAL A 114 15.42 -6.73 -12.48
N HIS A 115 14.26 -6.24 -12.90
CA HIS A 115 14.12 -5.09 -13.79
C HIS A 115 13.34 -3.98 -13.08
N LYS A 116 13.76 -2.73 -13.25
CA LYS A 116 13.04 -1.58 -12.69
C LYS A 116 11.72 -1.39 -13.45
N VAL A 117 10.62 -1.30 -12.71
CA VAL A 117 9.32 -0.90 -13.26
C VAL A 117 9.42 0.59 -13.63
N PRO A 118 9.11 1.00 -14.86
CA PRO A 118 9.31 2.38 -15.29
C PRO A 118 8.57 3.39 -14.41
N ALA A 119 9.30 4.35 -13.82
CA ALA A 119 8.74 5.44 -13.04
C ALA A 119 8.60 6.73 -13.86
N THR A 120 9.50 6.96 -14.81
CA THR A 120 9.51 8.15 -15.67
C THR A 120 9.52 7.79 -17.16
N GLU A 121 9.39 8.80 -18.03
CA GLU A 121 9.53 8.58 -19.47
C GLU A 121 10.95 8.09 -19.83
N GLU A 122 11.97 8.60 -19.13
CA GLU A 122 13.36 8.17 -19.30
C GLU A 122 13.54 6.71 -18.89
N ASP A 123 12.97 6.28 -17.76
CA ASP A 123 12.98 4.88 -17.35
C ASP A 123 12.29 3.99 -18.39
N ALA A 124 11.15 4.42 -18.93
CA ALA A 124 10.43 3.66 -19.95
C ALA A 124 11.24 3.53 -21.24
N GLN A 125 11.99 4.56 -21.61
CA GLN A 125 12.91 4.54 -22.75
C GLN A 125 14.12 3.64 -22.51
N ALA A 126 14.69 3.64 -21.30
CA ALA A 126 15.83 2.80 -20.94
C ALA A 126 15.46 1.34 -20.65
N SER A 127 14.19 1.06 -20.34
CA SER A 127 13.73 -0.26 -19.91
C SER A 127 13.94 -1.34 -20.97
N ASP A 128 14.40 -2.50 -20.53
CA ASP A 128 14.53 -3.75 -21.29
C ASP A 128 13.32 -4.68 -21.09
N LEU A 129 12.29 -4.25 -20.35
CA LEU A 129 11.04 -4.99 -20.19
C LEU A 129 10.19 -5.03 -21.46
N MET A 130 10.41 -4.07 -22.37
CA MET A 130 9.59 -3.82 -23.54
C MET A 130 10.44 -3.64 -24.80
N GLY A 131 9.99 -4.20 -25.92
CA GLY A 131 10.52 -3.84 -27.24
C GLY A 131 10.26 -2.36 -27.57
N MET A 132 10.97 -1.81 -28.57
CA MET A 132 10.81 -0.40 -28.95
C MET A 132 9.36 -0.03 -29.33
N PHE A 133 8.66 -0.90 -30.06
CA PHE A 133 7.26 -0.66 -30.46
C PHE A 133 6.30 -0.74 -29.26
N ASP A 134 6.56 -1.65 -28.33
CA ASP A 134 5.74 -1.82 -27.13
C ASP A 134 5.79 -0.59 -26.22
N LYS A 135 6.93 0.10 -26.13
CA LYS A 135 7.05 1.33 -25.32
C LYS A 135 6.02 2.39 -25.73
N ARG A 136 5.81 2.57 -27.04
CA ARG A 136 4.81 3.52 -27.56
C ARG A 136 3.38 3.06 -27.26
N ARG A 137 3.10 1.76 -27.38
CA ARG A 137 1.78 1.16 -27.13
C ARG A 137 1.42 1.20 -25.65
N PHE A 138 2.37 0.85 -24.79
CA PHE A 138 2.25 0.93 -23.35
C PHE A 138 2.00 2.38 -22.88
N ARG A 139 2.74 3.37 -23.42
CA ARG A 139 2.45 4.78 -23.14
C ARG A 139 1.01 5.18 -23.50
N LYS A 140 0.50 4.70 -24.64
CA LYS A 140 -0.90 4.95 -25.03
C LYS A 140 -1.89 4.34 -24.04
N LEU A 141 -1.63 3.13 -23.52
CA LEU A 141 -2.45 2.52 -22.48
C LEU A 141 -2.45 3.36 -21.19
N LEU A 142 -1.28 3.82 -20.73
CA LEU A 142 -1.18 4.65 -19.52
C LEU A 142 -1.97 5.96 -19.67
N LEU A 143 -1.81 6.64 -20.81
CA LEU A 143 -2.56 7.86 -21.12
C LEU A 143 -4.07 7.60 -21.22
N PHE A 144 -4.48 6.46 -21.79
CA PHE A 144 -5.87 6.04 -21.81
C PHE A 144 -6.41 5.87 -20.38
N ALA A 145 -5.69 5.13 -19.53
CA ALA A 145 -6.12 4.88 -18.15
C ALA A 145 -6.23 6.16 -17.31
N LEU A 146 -5.28 7.09 -17.46
CA LEU A 146 -5.31 8.40 -16.79
C LEU A 146 -6.52 9.26 -17.22
N ASN A 147 -6.87 9.24 -18.50
CA ASN A 147 -7.97 10.03 -19.05
C ASN A 147 -9.34 9.32 -18.95
N PHE A 148 -9.37 8.08 -18.50
CA PHE A 148 -10.60 7.30 -18.40
C PHE A 148 -11.48 7.80 -17.24
N ASP A 149 -12.70 8.23 -17.55
CA ASP A 149 -13.74 8.56 -16.56
C ASP A 149 -15.00 7.74 -16.83
N VAL A 150 -15.35 6.87 -15.88
CA VAL A 150 -16.57 6.04 -15.93
C VAL A 150 -17.83 6.89 -16.15
N ARG A 151 -17.85 8.15 -15.70
CA ARG A 151 -19.01 9.05 -15.83
C ARG A 151 -19.06 9.77 -17.17
N ASN A 152 -18.01 9.70 -17.99
CA ASN A 152 -17.92 10.37 -19.28
C ASN A 152 -17.69 9.36 -20.42
N PRO A 153 -18.75 8.88 -21.09
CA PRO A 153 -18.63 7.90 -22.17
C PRO A 153 -17.71 8.31 -23.33
N ARG A 154 -17.43 9.62 -23.51
CA ARG A 154 -16.50 10.09 -24.55
C ARG A 154 -15.06 9.63 -24.33
N THR A 155 -14.68 9.30 -23.09
CA THR A 155 -13.32 8.83 -22.78
C THR A 155 -13.11 7.35 -23.07
N TYR A 156 -14.17 6.61 -23.39
CA TYR A 156 -14.13 5.16 -23.48
C TYR A 156 -13.35 4.65 -24.69
N GLN A 157 -13.22 5.46 -25.75
CA GLN A 157 -12.52 5.08 -26.99
C GLN A 157 -12.93 3.68 -27.50
N GLU A 158 -14.26 3.42 -27.51
CA GLU A 158 -14.91 2.16 -27.88
C GLU A 158 -14.68 0.96 -26.94
N VAL A 159 -14.15 1.20 -25.73
CA VAL A 159 -14.09 0.20 -24.66
C VAL A 159 -15.39 0.27 -23.84
N ASP A 160 -16.12 -0.83 -23.69
CA ASP A 160 -17.23 -0.89 -22.74
C ASP A 160 -16.67 -1.33 -21.37
N PRO A 161 -16.57 -0.44 -20.37
CA PRO A 161 -15.96 -0.77 -19.08
C PRO A 161 -16.61 -1.94 -18.34
N LYS A 162 -17.87 -2.25 -18.64
CA LYS A 162 -18.61 -3.31 -17.97
C LYS A 162 -18.59 -4.63 -18.73
N LYS A 163 -18.23 -4.62 -20.01
CA LYS A 163 -18.27 -5.81 -20.88
C LYS A 163 -16.92 -6.20 -21.46
N THR A 164 -16.10 -5.23 -21.85
CA THR A 164 -14.77 -5.49 -22.40
C THR A 164 -13.90 -6.10 -21.32
N THR A 165 -13.34 -7.27 -21.60
CA THR A 165 -12.42 -7.93 -20.67
C THR A 165 -11.08 -7.19 -20.61
N THR A 166 -10.30 -7.37 -19.55
CA THR A 166 -8.95 -6.81 -19.50
C THR A 166 -8.06 -7.36 -20.62
N ARG A 167 -8.23 -8.64 -20.99
CA ARG A 167 -7.55 -9.27 -22.11
C ARG A 167 -7.85 -8.54 -23.41
N ASP A 168 -9.13 -8.29 -23.71
CA ASP A 168 -9.54 -7.57 -24.91
C ASP A 168 -9.03 -6.14 -24.92
N LEU A 169 -9.03 -5.46 -23.77
CA LEU A 169 -8.42 -4.15 -23.62
C LEU A 169 -6.93 -4.19 -24.01
N PHE A 170 -6.17 -5.12 -23.46
CA PHE A 170 -4.74 -5.24 -23.77
C PHE A 170 -4.47 -5.62 -25.22
N CYS A 171 -5.25 -6.52 -25.80
CA CYS A 171 -5.18 -6.86 -27.22
C CYS A 171 -5.50 -5.65 -28.11
N ARG A 172 -6.45 -4.80 -27.72
CA ARG A 172 -6.79 -3.56 -28.46
C ARG A 172 -5.65 -2.55 -28.51
N PHE A 173 -4.81 -2.50 -27.47
CA PHE A 173 -3.58 -1.71 -27.46
C PHE A 173 -2.39 -2.42 -28.12
N ASP A 174 -2.58 -3.65 -28.62
CA ASP A 174 -1.56 -4.47 -29.28
C ASP A 174 -0.33 -4.68 -28.38
N LEU A 175 -0.56 -4.94 -27.10
CA LEU A 175 0.50 -5.16 -26.12
C LEU A 175 1.04 -6.60 -26.24
N GLY A 176 2.36 -6.75 -26.27
CA GLY A 176 2.98 -8.06 -26.14
C GLY A 176 2.68 -8.73 -24.79
N LEU A 177 2.74 -10.08 -24.75
CA LEU A 177 2.41 -10.87 -23.56
C LEU A 177 3.18 -10.43 -22.31
N ASP A 178 4.49 -10.20 -22.47
CA ASP A 178 5.35 -9.71 -21.38
C ASP A 178 4.87 -8.37 -20.81
N VAL A 179 4.33 -7.50 -21.68
CA VAL A 179 3.83 -6.17 -21.30
C VAL A 179 2.53 -6.28 -20.55
N MET A 180 1.65 -7.19 -20.98
CA MET A 180 0.41 -7.51 -20.29
C MET A 180 0.69 -8.02 -18.88
N GLU A 181 1.64 -8.95 -18.74
CA GLU A 181 2.02 -9.55 -17.46
C GLU A 181 2.55 -8.51 -16.47
N PHE A 182 3.57 -7.72 -16.84
CA PHE A 182 4.09 -6.72 -15.89
C PHE A 182 3.07 -5.60 -15.63
N THR A 183 2.24 -5.23 -16.61
CA THR A 183 1.19 -4.22 -16.39
C THR A 183 0.14 -4.73 -15.41
N GLY A 184 -0.27 -6.00 -15.51
CA GLY A 184 -1.22 -6.61 -14.59
C GLY A 184 -0.67 -6.76 -13.17
N HIS A 185 0.54 -7.30 -13.04
CA HIS A 185 1.08 -7.69 -11.73
C HIS A 185 1.90 -6.60 -11.05
N ALA A 186 2.73 -5.85 -11.79
CA ALA A 186 3.62 -4.85 -11.20
C ALA A 186 3.01 -3.45 -11.13
N ILE A 187 2.03 -3.13 -11.99
CA ILE A 187 1.37 -1.82 -12.04
C ILE A 187 -0.05 -1.90 -11.49
N ALA A 188 -0.90 -2.80 -12.00
CA ALA A 188 -2.27 -2.96 -11.50
C ALA A 188 -2.34 -3.79 -10.21
N LEU A 189 -1.23 -4.41 -9.79
CA LEU A 189 -1.10 -5.17 -8.53
C LEU A 189 -2.15 -6.26 -8.37
N HIS A 190 -2.48 -6.96 -9.47
CA HIS A 190 -3.26 -8.19 -9.42
C HIS A 190 -2.38 -9.35 -8.92
N ASP A 191 -2.96 -10.23 -8.12
CA ASP A 191 -2.27 -11.36 -7.49
C ASP A 191 -2.31 -12.65 -8.33
N SER A 192 -3.13 -12.68 -9.37
CA SER A 192 -3.40 -13.82 -10.24
C SER A 192 -3.83 -13.33 -11.60
N ASP A 193 -3.86 -14.20 -12.62
CA ASP A 193 -4.30 -13.87 -13.98
C ASP A 193 -5.82 -13.84 -14.18
N SER A 194 -6.60 -14.10 -13.12
CA SER A 194 -8.06 -14.13 -13.19
C SER A 194 -8.66 -12.81 -13.69
N TYR A 195 -7.99 -11.68 -13.46
CA TYR A 195 -8.40 -10.34 -13.90
C TYR A 195 -8.47 -10.19 -15.43
N LEU A 196 -7.75 -11.03 -16.19
CA LEU A 196 -7.71 -10.96 -17.64
C LEU A 196 -9.09 -11.15 -18.25
N ASP A 197 -9.89 -12.05 -17.68
CA ASP A 197 -11.22 -12.40 -18.19
C ASP A 197 -12.35 -11.67 -17.43
N GLN A 198 -12.00 -10.71 -16.56
CA GLN A 198 -12.94 -9.83 -15.87
C GLN A 198 -13.12 -8.49 -16.60
N PRO A 199 -14.21 -7.74 -16.35
CA PRO A 199 -14.39 -6.40 -16.90
C PRO A 199 -13.21 -5.47 -16.59
N CYS A 200 -12.74 -4.74 -17.61
CA CYS A 200 -11.48 -4.00 -17.55
C CYS A 200 -11.50 -2.77 -16.63
N VAL A 201 -12.67 -2.32 -16.17
CA VAL A 201 -12.84 -1.10 -15.37
C VAL A 201 -11.99 -1.08 -14.10
N GLU A 202 -11.87 -2.22 -13.40
CA GLU A 202 -11.09 -2.30 -12.17
C GLU A 202 -9.58 -2.23 -12.47
N THR A 203 -9.12 -2.93 -13.50
CA THR A 203 -7.72 -2.85 -13.95
C THR A 203 -7.37 -1.43 -14.39
N ILE A 204 -8.24 -0.74 -15.14
CA ILE A 204 -8.04 0.66 -15.54
C ILE A 204 -7.89 1.57 -14.30
N ARG A 205 -8.76 1.40 -13.30
CA ARG A 205 -8.69 2.17 -12.04
C ARG A 205 -7.39 1.93 -11.28
N ARG A 206 -6.93 0.68 -11.21
CA ARG A 206 -5.67 0.31 -10.54
C ARG A 206 -4.45 0.89 -11.26
N ILE A 207 -4.40 0.78 -12.59
CA ILE A 207 -3.34 1.40 -13.41
C ILE A 207 -3.33 2.91 -13.18
N ARG A 208 -4.49 3.55 -13.23
CA ARG A 208 -4.63 4.99 -12.98
C ARG A 208 -4.14 5.36 -11.58
N LEU A 209 -4.54 4.63 -10.54
CA LEU A 209 -4.12 4.87 -9.15
C LEU A 209 -2.59 4.76 -9.00
N TYR A 210 -1.97 3.75 -9.63
CA TYR A 210 -0.53 3.58 -9.65
C TYR A 210 0.15 4.79 -10.32
N SER A 211 -0.29 5.16 -11.53
CA SER A 211 0.27 6.30 -12.27
C SER A 211 0.10 7.64 -11.55
N GLU A 212 -1.06 7.88 -10.94
CA GLU A 212 -1.29 9.10 -10.15
C GLU A 212 -0.42 9.12 -8.88
N SER A 213 -0.22 7.98 -8.21
CA SER A 213 0.67 7.87 -7.05
C SER A 213 2.13 8.13 -7.42
N LEU A 214 2.55 7.59 -8.57
CA LEU A 214 3.88 7.78 -9.14
C LEU A 214 4.14 9.23 -9.58
N SER A 215 3.13 9.92 -10.11
CA SER A 215 3.29 11.32 -10.56
C SER A 215 3.70 12.30 -9.47
N ARG A 216 3.51 11.94 -8.19
CA ARG A 216 3.96 12.73 -7.04
C ARG A 216 5.45 12.57 -6.75
N HIS A 217 6.04 11.44 -7.14
CA HIS A 217 7.42 11.07 -6.80
C HIS A 217 8.07 10.29 -7.94
N ASN A 218 9.19 10.77 -8.47
CA ASN A 218 9.84 10.19 -9.66
C ASN A 218 10.60 8.87 -9.41
N THR A 219 10.39 8.18 -8.28
CA THR A 219 11.12 6.98 -7.87
C THR A 219 10.22 5.74 -7.80
N SER A 220 9.15 5.81 -7.01
CA SER A 220 8.13 4.77 -6.89
C SER A 220 6.81 5.36 -6.39
N PRO A 221 5.67 4.65 -6.55
CA PRO A 221 4.37 5.12 -6.07
C PRO A 221 4.13 4.80 -4.59
N TYR A 222 5.15 4.32 -3.87
CA TYR A 222 5.01 3.69 -2.56
C TYR A 222 5.56 4.57 -1.44
N LEU A 223 4.82 4.60 -0.33
CA LEU A 223 5.23 5.16 0.94
C LEU A 223 5.44 4.06 1.98
N TYR A 224 6.34 4.33 2.91
CA TYR A 224 6.56 3.52 4.09
C TYR A 224 6.86 4.41 5.31
N PRO A 225 6.29 4.11 6.48
CA PRO A 225 6.57 4.89 7.69
C PRO A 225 8.02 4.70 8.15
N VAL A 226 8.65 5.79 8.55
CA VAL A 226 9.94 5.74 9.23
C VAL A 226 9.75 4.95 10.53
N TYR A 227 10.69 4.06 10.84
CA TYR A 227 10.61 3.10 11.96
C TYR A 227 9.62 1.93 11.80
N GLY A 228 8.94 1.80 10.66
CA GLY A 228 8.14 0.61 10.33
C GLY A 228 6.66 0.75 10.68
N LEU A 229 5.88 -0.28 10.36
CA LEU A 229 4.41 -0.22 10.45
C LEU A 229 3.88 -0.15 11.90
N GLY A 230 4.70 -0.51 12.89
CA GLY A 230 4.39 -0.44 14.31
C GLY A 230 4.15 0.98 14.83
N GLU A 231 4.60 1.99 14.09
CA GLU A 231 4.30 3.39 14.39
C GLU A 231 2.83 3.73 14.17
N LEU A 232 2.14 3.04 13.24
CA LEU A 232 0.74 3.35 12.93
C LEU A 232 -0.18 3.15 14.15
N PRO A 233 -0.22 1.97 14.80
CA PRO A 233 -0.96 1.80 16.05
C PRO A 233 -0.59 2.81 17.13
N GLN A 234 0.70 3.13 17.28
CA GLN A 234 1.19 4.08 18.29
C GLN A 234 0.76 5.53 17.99
N GLY A 235 0.75 5.92 16.72
CA GLY A 235 0.26 7.21 16.26
C GLY A 235 -1.23 7.36 16.55
N PHE A 236 -2.03 6.31 16.31
CA PHE A 236 -3.44 6.29 16.69
C PHE A 236 -3.62 6.38 18.21
N ALA A 237 -2.84 5.64 19.01
CA ALA A 237 -2.85 5.73 20.47
C ALA A 237 -2.53 7.14 20.99
N SER A 238 -1.53 7.81 20.39
CA SER A 238 -1.14 9.18 20.73
C SER A 238 -2.22 10.21 20.35
N MET A 239 -2.86 10.03 19.21
CA MET A 239 -4.00 10.82 18.79
C MET A 239 -5.17 10.67 19.77
N PHE A 240 -5.46 9.46 20.24
CA PHE A 240 -6.51 9.22 21.23
C PHE A 240 -6.24 9.96 22.54
N SER A 241 -5.02 9.84 23.08
CA SER A 241 -4.65 10.50 24.34
C SER A 241 -4.74 12.04 24.26
N SER A 242 -4.37 12.62 23.11
CA SER A 242 -4.33 14.07 22.95
C SER A 242 -5.66 14.72 22.57
N ARG A 243 -6.55 14.01 21.87
CA ARG A 243 -7.81 14.58 21.36
C ARG A 243 -9.08 13.92 21.88
N CYS A 244 -8.99 12.75 22.48
CA CYS A 244 -10.15 12.01 22.97
C CYS A 244 -10.03 11.73 24.46
N LEU A 245 -10.78 12.51 25.25
CA LEU A 245 -11.09 12.20 26.65
C LEU A 245 -11.84 10.86 26.82
N SER A 246 -12.23 10.22 25.72
CA SER A 246 -13.13 9.09 25.65
C SER A 246 -12.47 7.77 25.22
N CYS A 247 -11.16 7.79 24.88
CA CYS A 247 -10.39 6.60 24.51
C CYS A 247 -9.34 6.24 25.56
N LEU A 248 -9.52 5.08 26.19
CA LEU A 248 -8.49 4.45 27.02
C LEU A 248 -7.84 3.33 26.20
N CYS A 249 -6.56 3.47 25.89
CA CYS A 249 -5.73 2.37 25.40
C CYS A 249 -5.06 1.70 26.61
N VAL A 250 -5.38 0.44 26.86
CA VAL A 250 -4.73 -0.37 27.91
C VAL A 250 -4.02 -1.52 27.24
N SER A 251 -2.70 -1.52 27.32
CA SER A 251 -1.85 -2.68 27.05
C SER A 251 -1.31 -3.11 28.41
N ASP A 252 -1.80 -4.23 28.94
CA ASP A 252 -1.32 -4.80 30.22
C ASP A 252 0.13 -5.33 30.11
#